data_AF-A0A4Q1BPT0-F1
#
_entry.id   AF-A0A4Q1BPT0-F1
#
_cell.length_a   1.000
_cell.length_b   1.000
_cell.length_c   1.000
_cell.angle_alpha   90.00
_cell.angle_beta   90.00
_cell.angle_gamma   90.00
#
_symmetry.space_group_name_H-M   'P 1'
#
loop_
_entity.id
_entity.type
_entity.pdbx_description
1 polymer ?
#
loop_
_entity_poly.entity_id
_entity_poly.type
_entity_poly.pdbx_seq_one_letter_code
_entity_poly.pdbx_strand_id
1 'polypeptide(L)'
;MSRCPDARLCESVFADVLHTEGVLAKVNLDMHYIGELNSSSPLGVTCEHGPLECLGNLHQLCFFHHLPLDTFYAVLECFNYADFPTRIGELSLARSCADTVGVNWEESGVGECIGRGGEGCVDSDKGCRIGKEGKKLLRTSVKETKELGVKTSCTIEIASRLKSGGMRGCVVDGGVWSGCDDGHTAADFVRVIEEEWDAVRQQVI
;
A
#
# COMPACT_ATOMS: atom_id res chain seq x y z
N MET A 1 -3.38 -1.62 -5.62
CA MET A 1 -2.73 -2.56 -6.57
C MET A 1 -1.39 -1.96 -6.97
N SER A 2 -0.26 -2.63 -6.72
CA SER A 2 1.08 -2.02 -6.82
C SER A 2 1.50 -1.57 -8.22
N ARG A 3 0.87 -2.08 -9.29
CA ARG A 3 1.16 -1.70 -10.69
C ARG A 3 0.09 -0.83 -11.33
N CYS A 4 -0.94 -0.45 -10.58
CA CYS A 4 -2.06 0.34 -11.09
C CYS A 4 -1.71 1.83 -11.12
N PRO A 5 -1.87 2.53 -12.25
CA PRO A 5 -1.56 3.97 -12.32
C PRO A 5 -2.44 4.81 -11.39
N ASP A 6 -3.70 4.42 -11.16
CA ASP A 6 -4.61 5.11 -10.24
C ASP A 6 -4.18 4.91 -8.78
N ALA A 7 -3.61 3.75 -8.43
CA ALA A 7 -2.97 3.53 -7.12
C ALA A 7 -1.81 4.50 -6.92
N ARG A 8 -0.89 4.59 -7.89
CA ARG A 8 0.24 5.52 -7.84
C ARG A 8 -0.22 6.98 -7.66
N LEU A 9 -1.35 7.37 -8.26
CA LEU A 9 -1.91 8.71 -8.07
C LEU A 9 -2.31 8.95 -6.61
N CYS A 10 -3.08 8.04 -6.01
CA CYS A 10 -3.43 8.13 -4.59
C CYS A 10 -2.21 8.09 -3.67
N GLU A 11 -1.26 7.20 -3.94
CA GLU A 11 -0.04 7.06 -3.15
C GLU A 11 0.78 8.35 -3.17
N SER A 12 0.88 9.01 -4.33
CA SER A 12 1.52 10.33 -4.45
C SER A 12 0.79 11.41 -3.67
N VAL A 13 -0.55 11.46 -3.73
CA VAL A 13 -1.33 12.43 -2.96
C VAL A 13 -1.17 12.18 -1.45
N PHE A 14 -1.19 10.92 -1.02
CA PHE A 14 -1.04 10.58 0.39
C PHE A 14 0.39 10.77 0.92
N ALA A 15 1.41 10.66 0.07
CA ALA A 15 2.76 11.08 0.45
C ALA A 15 2.78 12.56 0.85
N ASP A 16 2.17 13.44 0.05
CA ASP A 16 2.04 14.88 0.38
C ASP A 16 1.22 15.12 1.67
N VAL A 17 0.16 14.33 1.88
CA VAL A 17 -0.64 14.38 3.12
C VAL A 17 0.22 14.04 4.34
N LEU A 18 0.97 12.94 4.28
CA LEU A 18 1.77 12.46 5.42
C LEU A 18 3.03 13.31 5.66
N HIS A 19 3.53 13.99 4.64
CA HIS A 19 4.59 15.00 4.78
C HIS A 19 4.11 16.30 5.44
N THR A 20 2.81 16.52 5.54
CA THR A 20 2.27 17.70 6.24
C THR A 20 2.52 17.58 7.75
N GLU A 21 3.11 18.64 8.32
CA GLU A 21 3.52 18.67 9.73
C GLU A 21 2.36 18.31 10.68
N GLY A 22 2.61 17.35 11.57
CA GLY A 22 1.66 16.92 12.59
C GLY A 22 0.58 15.93 12.13
N VAL A 23 0.44 15.67 10.82
CA VAL A 23 -0.56 14.72 10.30
C VAL A 23 -0.20 13.28 10.62
N LEU A 24 1.09 12.91 10.55
CA LEU A 24 1.55 11.55 10.82
C LEU A 24 1.12 11.02 12.20
N ALA A 25 1.04 11.89 13.20
CA ALA A 25 0.62 11.53 14.56
C ALA A 25 -0.90 11.35 14.74
N LYS A 26 -1.69 11.71 13.73
CA LYS A 26 -3.17 11.73 13.75
C LYS A 26 -3.79 10.61 12.92
N VAL A 27 -2.96 9.83 12.22
CA VAL A 27 -3.40 8.78 11.32
C VAL A 27 -3.06 7.40 11.89
N ASN A 28 -3.99 6.47 11.72
CA ASN A 28 -3.72 5.04 11.77
C ASN A 28 -4.06 4.49 10.40
N LEU A 29 -3.05 4.33 9.55
CA LEU A 29 -3.23 3.94 8.15
C LEU A 29 -3.20 2.42 8.04
N ASP A 30 -4.11 1.86 7.24
CA ASP A 30 -4.10 0.47 6.79
C ASP A 30 -3.97 0.43 5.27
N MET A 31 -3.21 -0.54 4.75
CA MET A 31 -2.97 -0.68 3.30
C MET A 31 -3.44 -2.04 2.79
N HIS A 32 -4.27 -2.01 1.75
CA HIS A 32 -4.96 -3.18 1.21
C HIS A 32 -4.74 -3.31 -0.31
N TYR A 33 -4.73 -4.56 -0.80
CA TYR A 33 -4.50 -4.89 -2.20
C TYR A 33 -5.59 -5.77 -2.78
N ILE A 34 -6.11 -5.34 -3.94
CA ILE A 34 -7.04 -6.11 -4.75
C ILE A 34 -6.32 -7.27 -5.43
N GLY A 35 -7.00 -8.41 -5.49
CA GLY A 35 -6.60 -9.61 -6.19
C GLY A 35 -7.58 -10.74 -5.92
N GLU A 36 -7.25 -11.94 -6.42
CA GLU A 36 -8.07 -13.13 -6.31
C GLU A 36 -7.30 -14.23 -5.55
N LEU A 37 -7.90 -14.82 -4.51
CA LEU A 37 -7.31 -15.97 -3.83
C LEU A 37 -7.21 -17.14 -4.81
N ASN A 38 -6.01 -17.69 -4.98
CA ASN A 38 -5.75 -18.77 -5.92
C ASN A 38 -4.73 -19.75 -5.33
N SER A 39 -5.20 -20.90 -4.85
CA SER A 39 -4.33 -21.94 -4.25
C SER A 39 -3.38 -22.59 -5.25
N SER A 40 -3.63 -22.47 -6.56
CA SER A 40 -2.76 -22.99 -7.62
C SER A 40 -1.65 -22.00 -7.99
N SER A 41 -1.74 -20.74 -7.55
CA SER A 41 -0.66 -19.75 -7.72
C SER A 41 0.44 -19.98 -6.68
N PRO A 42 1.74 -19.90 -7.03
CA PRO A 42 2.84 -20.00 -6.06
C PRO A 42 2.75 -19.02 -4.88
N LEU A 43 2.13 -17.85 -5.10
CA LEU A 43 1.91 -16.81 -4.09
C LEU A 43 0.57 -16.96 -3.36
N GLY A 44 -0.29 -17.89 -3.78
CA GLY A 44 -1.65 -18.07 -3.24
C GLY A 44 -2.66 -17.03 -3.73
N VAL A 45 -2.26 -16.17 -4.67
CA VAL A 45 -3.03 -15.04 -5.20
C VAL A 45 -2.79 -14.88 -6.71
N THR A 46 -3.83 -14.51 -7.44
CA THR A 46 -3.77 -13.95 -8.80
C THR A 46 -4.03 -12.45 -8.72
N CYS A 47 -3.23 -11.64 -9.41
CA CYS A 47 -3.40 -10.18 -9.46
C CYS A 47 -3.71 -9.74 -10.89
N GLU A 48 -4.38 -8.60 -11.03
CA GLU A 48 -4.92 -8.09 -12.30
C GLU A 48 -3.80 -7.78 -13.31
N HIS A 49 -2.67 -7.25 -12.85
CA HIS A 49 -1.53 -6.91 -13.71
C HIS A 49 -0.44 -8.01 -13.71
N GLY A 50 -0.85 -9.25 -13.46
CA GLY A 50 -0.01 -10.43 -13.55
C GLY A 50 0.87 -10.69 -12.32
N PRO A 51 1.76 -11.70 -12.39
CA PRO A 51 2.46 -12.20 -11.22
C PRO A 51 3.44 -11.22 -10.59
N LEU A 52 4.02 -10.32 -11.37
CA LEU A 52 4.92 -9.30 -10.84
C LEU A 52 4.18 -8.24 -10.02
N GLU A 53 2.90 -7.97 -10.30
CA GLU A 53 2.07 -7.16 -9.39
C GLU A 53 1.88 -7.87 -8.05
N CYS A 54 1.65 -9.18 -8.05
CA CYS A 54 1.53 -9.91 -6.79
C CYS A 54 2.82 -9.84 -5.95
N LEU A 55 3.99 -9.89 -6.60
CA LEU A 55 5.26 -9.65 -5.92
C LEU A 55 5.39 -8.21 -5.44
N GLY A 56 4.99 -7.22 -6.24
CA GLY A 56 4.97 -5.82 -5.84
C GLY A 56 4.08 -5.55 -4.62
N ASN A 57 2.87 -6.11 -4.61
CA ASN A 57 1.96 -6.05 -3.48
C ASN A 57 2.60 -6.69 -2.24
N LEU A 58 3.23 -7.86 -2.39
CA LEU A 58 3.94 -8.54 -1.31
C LEU A 58 5.11 -7.70 -0.78
N HIS A 59 5.92 -7.10 -1.66
CA HIS A 59 7.03 -6.25 -1.27
C HIS A 59 6.53 -5.06 -0.45
N GLN A 60 5.57 -4.30 -1.00
CA GLN A 60 5.00 -3.14 -0.32
C GLN A 60 4.36 -3.52 1.03
N LEU A 61 3.66 -4.64 1.14
CA LEU A 61 3.13 -5.16 2.41
C LEU A 61 4.23 -5.51 3.42
N CYS A 62 5.34 -6.10 2.98
CA CYS A 62 6.47 -6.40 3.87
C CYS A 62 7.14 -5.11 4.38
N PHE A 63 7.35 -4.12 3.51
CA PHE A 63 7.87 -2.83 3.94
C PHE A 63 6.91 -2.13 4.91
N PHE A 64 5.61 -2.13 4.61
CA PHE A 64 4.59 -1.54 5.47
C PHE A 64 4.50 -2.21 6.84
N HIS A 65 4.65 -3.54 6.90
CA HIS A 65 4.58 -4.28 8.17
C HIS A 65 5.80 -4.05 9.07
N HIS A 66 6.98 -3.89 8.48
CA HIS A 66 8.25 -3.88 9.21
C HIS A 66 8.84 -2.49 9.44
N LEU A 67 8.33 -1.46 8.78
CA LEU A 67 8.86 -0.10 8.87
C LEU A 67 7.87 0.88 9.50
N PRO A 68 8.36 1.94 10.17
CA PRO A 68 7.56 3.12 10.48
C PRO A 68 6.90 3.70 9.23
N LEU A 69 5.71 4.29 9.38
CA LEU A 69 4.87 4.72 8.26
C LEU A 69 5.58 5.73 7.33
N ASP A 70 6.31 6.69 7.89
CA ASP A 70 7.11 7.67 7.15
C ASP A 70 8.22 7.00 6.31
N THR A 71 8.93 6.05 6.91
CA THR A 71 10.00 5.29 6.25
C THR A 71 9.43 4.40 5.16
N PHE A 72 8.28 3.74 5.41
CA PHE A 72 7.56 2.97 4.41
C PHE A 72 7.14 3.84 3.22
N TYR A 73 6.57 5.02 3.45
CA TYR A 73 6.14 5.92 2.37
C TYR A 73 7.33 6.40 1.53
N ALA A 74 8.48 6.66 2.14
CA ALA A 74 9.70 6.98 1.39
C ALA A 74 10.14 5.82 0.46
N VAL A 75 10.00 4.55 0.90
CA VAL A 75 10.24 3.38 0.02
C VAL A 75 9.20 3.32 -1.10
N LEU A 76 7.93 3.55 -0.78
CA LEU A 76 6.82 3.51 -1.73
C LEU A 76 6.96 4.58 -2.82
N GLU A 77 7.37 5.80 -2.44
CA GLU A 77 7.71 6.86 -3.39
C GLU A 77 8.84 6.42 -4.32
N CYS A 78 9.92 5.82 -3.78
CA CYS A 78 11.00 5.29 -4.61
C CYS A 78 10.50 4.24 -5.63
N PHE A 79 9.59 3.33 -5.24
CA PHE A 79 8.94 2.40 -6.18
C PHE A 79 8.19 3.13 -7.28
N ASN A 80 7.48 4.20 -6.95
CA ASN A 80 6.70 4.98 -7.89
C ASN A 80 7.54 5.85 -8.84
N TYR A 81 8.78 6.19 -8.48
CA TYR A 81 9.71 6.91 -9.36
C TYR A 81 10.55 6.01 -10.27
N ALA A 82 10.80 4.75 -9.88
CA ALA A 82 11.70 3.86 -10.59
C ALA A 82 11.05 3.12 -11.77
N ASP A 83 10.93 3.79 -12.93
CA ASP A 83 10.41 3.22 -14.19
C ASP A 83 9.04 2.53 -14.03
N PHE A 84 8.15 3.14 -13.25
CA PHE A 84 6.82 2.61 -12.97
C PHE A 84 6.00 2.32 -14.25
N PRO A 85 5.24 1.21 -14.33
CA PRO A 85 5.12 0.13 -13.34
C PRO A 85 6.08 -1.05 -13.61
N THR A 86 7.00 -0.90 -14.56
CA THR A 86 7.70 -2.03 -15.20
C THR A 86 8.53 -2.85 -14.22
N ARG A 87 9.20 -2.15 -13.29
CA ARG A 87 10.12 -2.75 -12.30
C ARG A 87 9.46 -3.17 -10.99
N ILE A 88 8.19 -2.82 -10.78
CA ILE A 88 7.46 -3.17 -9.55
C ILE A 88 7.41 -4.70 -9.40
N GLY A 89 7.81 -5.22 -8.25
CA GLY A 89 7.91 -6.66 -7.99
C GLY A 89 9.28 -7.28 -8.31
N GLU A 90 10.24 -6.51 -8.83
CA GLU A 90 11.64 -6.92 -8.89
C GLU A 90 12.29 -6.83 -7.50
N LEU A 91 13.05 -7.87 -7.12
CA LEU A 91 13.80 -7.85 -5.86
C LEU A 91 14.93 -6.81 -5.88
N SER A 92 15.52 -6.56 -7.05
CA SER A 92 16.56 -5.53 -7.23
C SER A 92 16.02 -4.12 -6.96
N LEU A 93 14.81 -3.82 -7.43
CA LEU A 93 14.13 -2.57 -7.10
C LEU A 93 13.82 -2.47 -5.59
N ALA A 94 13.26 -3.53 -5.00
CA ALA A 94 12.99 -3.58 -3.56
C ALA A 94 14.23 -3.25 -2.71
N ARG A 95 15.35 -3.88 -3.01
CA ARG A 95 16.63 -3.62 -2.33
C ARG A 95 17.16 -2.22 -2.59
N SER A 96 17.16 -1.78 -3.85
CA SER A 96 17.65 -0.45 -4.21
C SER A 96 16.88 0.65 -3.47
N CYS A 97 15.56 0.52 -3.33
CA CYS A 97 14.76 1.51 -2.61
C CYS A 97 14.97 1.44 -1.10
N ALA A 98 15.11 0.23 -0.52
CA ALA A 98 15.50 0.09 0.88
C ALA A 98 16.84 0.80 1.16
N ASP A 99 17.86 0.55 0.33
CA ASP A 99 19.17 1.18 0.44
C ASP A 99 19.08 2.70 0.29
N THR A 100 18.26 3.18 -0.65
CA THR A 100 18.07 4.63 -0.93
C THR A 100 17.55 5.38 0.30
N VAL A 101 16.64 4.76 1.07
CA VAL A 101 16.07 5.37 2.28
C VAL A 101 16.82 4.97 3.57
N GLY A 102 17.93 4.23 3.45
CA GLY A 102 18.75 3.81 4.59
C GLY A 102 18.18 2.65 5.42
N VAL A 103 17.25 1.87 4.87
CA VAL A 103 16.69 0.68 5.52
C VAL A 103 17.65 -0.50 5.37
N ASN A 104 18.13 -1.04 6.49
CA ASN A 104 18.92 -2.26 6.48
C ASN A 104 18.04 -3.46 6.10
N TRP A 105 18.32 -4.07 4.94
CA TRP A 105 17.52 -5.16 4.36
C TRP A 105 17.31 -6.36 5.30
N GLU A 106 18.34 -6.78 6.06
CA GLU A 106 18.24 -7.97 6.92
C GLU A 106 17.80 -7.59 8.34
N GLU A 107 18.33 -6.51 8.93
CA GLU A 107 17.99 -6.10 10.30
C GLU A 107 16.57 -5.55 10.43
N SER A 108 16.00 -4.99 9.36
CA SER A 108 14.61 -4.50 9.37
C SER A 108 13.57 -5.62 9.37
N GLY A 109 13.94 -6.87 9.08
CA GLY A 109 12.97 -7.97 8.89
C GLY A 109 12.32 -8.01 7.50
N VAL A 110 12.40 -6.93 6.71
CA VAL A 110 11.85 -6.86 5.35
C VAL A 110 12.43 -7.96 4.46
N GLY A 111 13.75 -8.21 4.53
CA GLY A 111 14.42 -9.21 3.72
C GLY A 111 13.96 -10.64 3.99
N GLU A 112 13.64 -10.98 5.24
CA GLU A 112 13.06 -12.28 5.59
C GLU A 112 11.60 -12.37 5.13
N CYS A 113 10.83 -11.29 5.31
CA CYS A 113 9.43 -11.21 4.90
C CYS A 113 9.25 -11.41 3.39
N ILE A 114 10.09 -10.74 2.58
CA ILE A 114 10.08 -10.86 1.11
C ILE A 114 10.70 -12.18 0.67
N GLY A 115 11.85 -12.53 1.25
CA GLY A 115 12.62 -13.72 0.91
C GLY A 115 13.79 -13.43 -0.05
N ARG A 116 14.30 -14.49 -0.68
CA ARG A 116 15.52 -14.47 -1.52
C ARG A 116 15.23 -15.08 -2.89
N GLY A 117 15.82 -14.52 -3.94
CA GLY A 117 15.68 -15.02 -5.31
C GLY A 117 16.27 -14.06 -6.35
N GLY A 118 16.19 -14.43 -7.63
CA GLY A 118 16.55 -13.55 -8.75
C GLY A 118 15.40 -12.62 -9.16
N GLU A 119 15.61 -11.80 -10.19
CA GLU A 119 14.52 -10.97 -10.76
C GLU A 119 13.41 -11.86 -11.34
N GLY A 120 12.14 -11.45 -11.17
CA GLY A 120 10.99 -12.22 -11.63
C GLY A 120 10.77 -13.53 -10.86
N CYS A 121 11.07 -13.51 -9.56
CA CYS A 121 10.95 -14.65 -8.65
C CYS A 121 9.49 -15.01 -8.34
N VAL A 122 8.78 -15.59 -9.32
CA VAL A 122 7.36 -15.95 -9.15
C VAL A 122 7.21 -17.39 -8.67
N ASP A 123 8.19 -18.27 -8.94
CA ASP A 123 8.11 -19.69 -8.61
C ASP A 123 9.47 -20.26 -8.16
N SER A 124 9.39 -21.26 -7.28
CA SER A 124 10.46 -22.03 -6.65
C SER A 124 11.43 -22.72 -7.60
N ASP A 125 11.04 -22.99 -8.85
CA ASP A 125 11.86 -23.70 -9.86
C ASP A 125 13.19 -23.00 -10.20
N LYS A 126 13.34 -21.70 -9.90
CA LYS A 126 14.58 -20.93 -10.11
C LYS A 126 15.44 -20.75 -8.85
N GLY A 127 15.27 -21.60 -7.83
CA GLY A 127 15.95 -21.42 -6.53
C GLY A 127 15.35 -20.27 -5.70
N CYS A 128 14.10 -19.94 -6.00
CA CYS A 128 13.34 -18.85 -5.43
C CYS A 128 12.73 -19.24 -4.09
N ARG A 129 13.02 -18.46 -3.05
CA ARG A 129 12.46 -18.63 -1.72
C ARG A 129 11.75 -17.36 -1.31
N ILE A 130 10.46 -17.29 -1.62
CA ILE A 130 9.57 -16.25 -1.10
C ILE A 130 9.31 -16.47 0.39
N GLY A 131 9.36 -15.40 1.18
CA GLY A 131 9.11 -15.43 2.61
C GLY A 131 7.69 -15.91 2.93
N LYS A 132 7.57 -16.74 3.97
CA LYS A 132 6.27 -17.27 4.42
C LYS A 132 5.36 -16.17 4.95
N GLU A 133 5.96 -15.19 5.63
CA GLU A 133 5.28 -14.02 6.15
C GLU A 133 4.71 -13.15 5.02
N GLY A 134 5.51 -12.78 4.02
CA GLY A 134 5.03 -12.01 2.87
C GLY A 134 3.88 -12.70 2.13
N LYS A 135 3.95 -14.02 1.93
CA LYS A 135 2.83 -14.80 1.36
C LYS A 135 1.56 -14.73 2.23
N LYS A 136 1.73 -14.77 3.55
CA LYS A 136 0.60 -14.67 4.49
C LYS A 136 -0.01 -13.27 4.43
N LEU A 137 0.81 -12.21 4.50
CA LEU A 137 0.38 -10.82 4.39
C LEU A 137 -0.39 -10.58 3.09
N LEU A 138 0.15 -11.02 1.95
CA LEU A 138 -0.50 -10.88 0.65
C LEU A 138 -1.88 -11.56 0.61
N ARG A 139 -1.98 -12.81 1.07
CA ARG A 139 -3.25 -13.56 1.10
C ARG A 139 -4.26 -12.93 2.05
N THR A 140 -3.81 -12.47 3.22
CA THR A 140 -4.64 -11.79 4.21
C THR A 140 -5.17 -10.47 3.64
N SER A 141 -4.30 -9.62 3.11
CA SER A 141 -4.67 -8.35 2.48
C SER A 141 -5.72 -8.55 1.39
N VAL A 142 -5.52 -9.50 0.48
CA VAL A 142 -6.48 -9.78 -0.61
C VAL A 142 -7.82 -10.28 -0.07
N LYS A 143 -7.80 -11.13 0.94
CA LYS A 143 -9.02 -11.61 1.60
C LYS A 143 -9.79 -10.45 2.24
N GLU A 144 -9.11 -9.61 3.02
CA GLU A 144 -9.72 -8.46 3.70
C GLU A 144 -10.26 -7.43 2.70
N THR A 145 -9.52 -7.13 1.64
CA THR A 145 -9.97 -6.22 0.56
C THR A 145 -11.29 -6.69 -0.06
N LYS A 146 -11.45 -8.01 -0.25
CA LYS A 146 -12.70 -8.60 -0.74
C LYS A 146 -13.84 -8.51 0.28
N GLU A 147 -13.55 -8.75 1.56
CA GLU A 147 -14.54 -8.65 2.64
C GLU A 147 -15.04 -7.22 2.82
N LEU A 148 -14.18 -6.22 2.58
CA LEU A 148 -14.53 -4.80 2.51
C LEU A 148 -15.35 -4.43 1.26
N GLY A 149 -15.40 -5.31 0.25
CA GLY A 149 -16.14 -5.06 -0.99
C GLY A 149 -15.48 -4.03 -1.92
N VAL A 150 -14.19 -3.71 -1.72
CA VAL A 150 -13.43 -2.77 -2.54
C VAL A 150 -13.09 -3.41 -3.88
N LYS A 151 -13.44 -2.74 -4.98
CA LYS A 151 -13.29 -3.25 -6.35
C LYS A 151 -12.42 -2.39 -7.26
N THR A 152 -12.17 -1.14 -6.88
CA THR A 152 -11.43 -0.19 -7.69
C THR A 152 -10.13 0.16 -6.98
N SER A 153 -9.02 0.07 -7.70
CA SER A 153 -7.76 0.65 -7.26
C SER A 153 -7.60 1.94 -8.06
N CYS A 154 -7.54 3.11 -7.46
CA CYS A 154 -7.45 3.36 -6.02
C CYS A 154 -8.81 3.64 -5.35
N THR A 155 -8.97 3.16 -4.12
CA THR A 155 -9.99 3.62 -3.16
C THR A 155 -9.29 4.09 -1.89
N ILE A 156 -9.63 5.29 -1.42
CA ILE A 156 -9.26 5.84 -0.11
C ILE A 156 -10.52 5.89 0.75
N GLU A 157 -10.42 5.38 1.96
CA GLU A 157 -11.48 5.44 2.96
C GLU A 157 -10.95 6.04 4.26
N ILE A 158 -11.61 7.09 4.74
CA ILE A 158 -11.31 7.72 6.03
C ILE A 158 -12.52 7.50 6.95
N ALA A 159 -12.28 6.82 8.07
CA ALA A 159 -13.30 6.65 9.10
C ALA A 159 -13.80 8.02 9.58
N SER A 160 -15.11 8.19 9.68
CA SER A 160 -15.72 9.49 9.97
C SER A 160 -16.70 9.44 11.12
N ARG A 161 -16.54 10.36 12.08
CA ARG A 161 -17.54 10.67 13.12
C ARG A 161 -18.49 11.78 12.68
N LEU A 162 -18.12 12.52 11.64
CA LEU A 162 -18.84 13.70 11.17
C LEU A 162 -19.87 13.38 10.07
N LYS A 163 -19.68 12.27 9.33
CA LYS A 163 -20.62 11.80 8.30
C LYS A 163 -21.49 10.68 8.84
N SER A 164 -22.78 10.70 8.51
CA SER A 164 -23.76 9.70 8.98
C SER A 164 -23.43 8.26 8.56
N GLY A 165 -22.67 8.07 7.49
CA GLY A 165 -22.22 6.75 7.01
C GLY A 165 -21.02 6.18 7.75
N GLY A 166 -20.42 6.92 8.69
CA GLY A 166 -19.25 6.46 9.43
C GLY A 166 -17.94 6.43 8.63
N MET A 167 -17.98 6.85 7.36
CA MET A 167 -16.87 6.75 6.41
C MET A 167 -16.96 7.87 5.36
N ARG A 168 -15.81 8.36 4.91
CA ARG A 168 -15.63 9.20 3.72
C ARG A 168 -14.83 8.39 2.70
N GLY A 169 -15.42 8.12 1.54
CA GLY A 169 -14.81 7.30 0.49
C GLY A 169 -14.44 8.13 -0.73
N CYS A 170 -13.30 7.86 -1.33
CA CYS A 170 -12.81 8.60 -2.50
C CYS A 170 -12.15 7.60 -3.46
N VAL A 171 -12.63 7.54 -4.70
CA VAL A 171 -12.22 6.53 -5.69
C VAL A 171 -11.61 7.22 -6.90
N VAL A 172 -10.52 6.65 -7.41
CA VAL A 172 -9.91 7.03 -8.68
C VAL A 172 -10.11 5.90 -9.68
N ASP A 173 -10.70 6.21 -10.82
CA ASP A 173 -10.84 5.29 -11.96
C ASP A 173 -10.48 6.02 -13.25
N GLY A 174 -9.43 5.56 -13.93
CA GLY A 174 -8.93 6.18 -15.16
C GLY A 174 -8.44 7.62 -14.94
N GLY A 175 -7.85 7.89 -13.78
CA GLY A 175 -7.40 9.22 -13.35
C GLY A 175 -8.53 10.18 -12.94
N VAL A 176 -9.78 9.73 -12.89
CA VAL A 176 -10.93 10.56 -12.49
C VAL A 176 -11.32 10.27 -11.05
N TRP A 177 -11.32 11.31 -10.22
CA TRP A 177 -11.74 11.25 -8.82
C TRP A 177 -13.27 11.28 -8.70
N SER A 178 -13.84 10.44 -7.84
CA SER A 178 -15.27 10.37 -7.55
C SER A 178 -15.55 9.98 -6.09
N GLY A 179 -16.70 10.42 -5.56
CA GLY A 179 -17.07 10.20 -4.14
C GLY A 179 -16.40 11.15 -3.14
N CYS A 180 -15.43 11.94 -3.59
CA CYS A 180 -14.63 12.85 -2.78
C CYS A 180 -15.33 14.22 -2.60
N ASP A 181 -16.54 14.24 -2.02
CA ASP A 181 -17.33 15.47 -1.84
C ASP A 181 -16.60 16.53 -0.99
N ASP A 182 -15.67 16.09 -0.15
CA ASP A 182 -14.81 16.95 0.67
C ASP A 182 -13.51 17.36 -0.04
N GLY A 183 -13.37 17.09 -1.34
CA GLY A 183 -12.16 17.35 -2.12
C GLY A 183 -11.19 16.16 -2.19
N HIS A 184 -10.19 16.26 -3.06
CA HIS A 184 -9.27 15.16 -3.39
C HIS A 184 -7.80 15.61 -3.53
N THR A 185 -7.48 16.85 -3.18
CA THR A 185 -6.09 17.30 -3.11
C THR A 185 -5.48 16.91 -1.76
N ALA A 186 -4.15 16.95 -1.64
CA ALA A 186 -3.49 16.69 -0.36
C ALA A 186 -4.01 17.64 0.74
N ALA A 187 -4.21 18.93 0.43
CA ALA A 187 -4.76 19.90 1.38
C ALA A 187 -6.19 19.56 1.83
N ASP A 188 -7.01 19.01 0.94
CA ASP A 188 -8.36 18.55 1.28
C ASP A 188 -8.32 17.37 2.26
N PHE A 189 -7.49 16.37 1.98
CA PHE A 189 -7.33 15.22 2.87
C PHE A 189 -6.74 15.61 4.22
N VAL A 190 -5.75 16.49 4.27
CA VAL A 190 -5.21 17.04 5.53
C VAL A 190 -6.33 17.68 6.34
N ARG A 191 -7.13 18.56 5.73
CA ARG A 191 -8.27 19.19 6.42
C ARG A 191 -9.25 18.14 6.97
N VAL A 192 -9.60 17.12 6.17
CA VAL A 192 -10.47 16.03 6.61
C VAL A 192 -9.89 15.28 7.81
N ILE A 193 -8.59 14.96 7.80
CA ILE A 193 -7.93 14.27 8.91
C ILE A 193 -7.95 15.12 10.18
N GLU A 194 -7.67 16.42 10.07
CA GLU A 194 -7.74 17.35 11.21
C GLU A 194 -9.15 17.42 11.81
N GLU A 195 -10.18 17.55 10.97
CA GLU A 195 -11.59 17.57 11.41
C GLU A 195 -11.99 16.29 12.15
N GLU A 196 -11.61 15.12 11.61
CA GLU A 196 -11.94 13.83 12.24
C GLU A 196 -11.13 13.60 13.53
N TRP A 197 -9.86 14.02 13.56
CA TRP A 197 -9.02 13.96 14.75
C TRP A 197 -9.61 14.78 15.90
N ASP A 198 -10.03 16.01 15.63
CA ASP A 198 -10.68 16.87 16.61
C ASP A 198 -12.00 16.28 17.10
N ALA A 199 -12.81 15.72 16.20
CA ALA A 199 -14.07 15.07 16.55
C ALA A 199 -13.87 13.85 17.46
N VAL A 200 -12.83 13.04 17.22
CA VAL A 200 -12.47 11.91 18.09
C VAL A 200 -12.02 12.39 19.47
N ARG A 201 -11.18 13.43 19.53
CA ARG A 201 -10.65 13.95 20.80
C ARG A 201 -11.71 14.61 21.69
N GLN A 202 -12.68 15.30 21.10
CA GLN A 202 -13.74 15.99 21.85
C GLN A 202 -14.72 15.03 22.55
N GLN A 203 -14.73 13.74 22.19
CA GLN A 203 -15.55 12.70 22.86
C GLN A 203 -14.84 12.04 24.06
N VAL A 204 -13.59 12.38 24.33
CA VAL A 204 -12.78 11.81 25.45
C VAL A 204 -12.83 12.70 26.70
N ILE A 205 -13.71 13.71 26.74
CA ILE A 205 -13.94 14.61 27.88
C ILE A 205 -15.36 14.41 28.43
#